data_AF-A0A849QIV2-F1
#
_entry.id   AF-A0A849QIV2-F1
#
_cell.length_a   1.000
_cell.length_b   1.000
_cell.length_c   1.000
_cell.angle_alpha   90.00
_cell.angle_beta   90.00
_cell.angle_gamma   90.00
#
_symmetry.space_group_name_H-M   'P 1'
#
loop_
_entity.id
_entity.type
_entity.pdbx_description
1 polymer ?
#
loop_
_entity_poly.entity_id
_entity_poly.type
_entity_poly.pdbx_seq_one_letter_code
_entity_poly.pdbx_strand_id
1 'polypeptide(L)'
;MQILITDIVDAAIIIGFIALFVLSDIFLRNRLKLSISGIGADLAIGAFVIQMAVLANLLTGENIADVAVIQINMAISLVFAGVWVLCVWLPTKNTAVMTAISYIVGTAALAASTWNLLGTHQANTVPIITVSALGIGGIGFLVADSLYKEHTSQRFEHITSDTTAYDLTEACRKSAAGVYSIDPVQPAVDIIRGAVRDHDHTTARIGIRSISGFGLKVITGSKGTVTIAKHLNSHLYQVGVLAMLEKESVVLGEVIDAIGNIGYASSTSGSETAAVECLITIDSIFEALKKHAHDEKAQQKLAVVSGRIAFVSSGAKQIDSVEKAVVILKNIGFEAAANYHDAALLEVKGALMEIAKLSSENELYASTKQAVIALRDIGLKSSQQQREGEKPKALWEVISGMRELGQSLGSSGIEDVIGALRDIGIAVVRIHSVTEVSRVVAAIEHQGEYASENGLDEGASGAVAAILEICETSIKEQLKVAVTSSAAALSRLSRVEALSVSVNDAVFELGKYKGTDSEGEMYSFFEDAYKRMSTGRK
;
A
#
# COMPACT_ATOMS: atom_id res chain seq x y z
N MET A 1 41.32 41.80 12.76
CA MET A 1 39.91 42.16 13.07
C MET A 1 39.25 42.87 11.89
N GLN A 2 39.83 43.92 11.30
CA GLN A 2 39.25 44.60 10.12
C GLN A 2 39.11 43.72 8.86
N ILE A 3 40.09 42.85 8.57
CA ILE A 3 40.01 41.91 7.44
C ILE A 3 38.84 40.93 7.62
N LEU A 4 38.75 40.30 8.81
CA LEU A 4 37.66 39.39 9.15
C LEU A 4 36.26 40.06 9.08
N ILE A 5 36.13 41.34 9.44
CA ILE A 5 34.87 42.07 9.35
C ILE A 5 34.49 42.34 7.87
N THR A 6 35.46 42.65 7.02
CA THR A 6 35.21 42.92 5.59
C THR A 6 34.74 41.65 4.87
N ASP A 7 35.36 40.51 5.18
CA ASP A 7 35.01 39.20 4.60
C ASP A 7 33.59 38.75 4.97
N ILE A 8 33.19 39.03 6.21
CA ILE A 8 31.84 38.73 6.70
C ILE A 8 30.81 39.64 6.01
N VAL A 9 31.14 40.92 5.81
CA VAL A 9 30.26 41.88 5.12
C VAL A 9 30.10 41.49 3.65
N ASP A 10 31.18 41.15 2.95
CA ASP A 10 31.14 40.74 1.54
C ASP A 10 30.35 39.44 1.36
N ALA A 11 30.57 38.44 2.23
CA ALA A 11 29.78 37.21 2.22
C ALA A 11 28.30 37.49 2.51
N ALA A 12 27.99 38.37 3.48
CA ALA A 12 26.61 38.74 3.80
C ALA A 12 25.90 39.46 2.64
N ILE A 13 26.60 40.33 1.90
CA ILE A 13 26.06 41.00 0.71
C ILE A 13 25.74 39.98 -0.38
N ILE A 14 26.65 39.03 -0.65
CA ILE A 14 26.43 37.97 -1.65
C ILE A 14 25.23 37.11 -1.26
N ILE A 15 25.17 36.66 -0.01
CA ILE A 15 24.06 35.86 0.54
C ILE A 15 22.74 36.62 0.42
N GLY A 16 22.72 37.90 0.82
CA GLY A 16 21.53 38.74 0.74
C GLY A 16 21.04 38.95 -0.70
N PHE A 17 21.96 39.17 -1.64
CA PHE A 17 21.65 39.31 -3.06
C PHE A 17 21.04 38.03 -3.64
N ILE A 18 21.65 36.87 -3.39
CA ILE A 18 21.14 35.58 -3.87
C ILE A 18 19.75 35.31 -3.27
N ALA A 19 19.58 35.51 -1.97
CA ALA A 19 18.31 35.29 -1.29
C ALA A 19 17.20 36.19 -1.86
N LEU A 20 17.50 37.48 -2.09
CA LEU A 20 16.55 38.42 -2.70
C LEU A 20 16.15 37.98 -4.11
N PHE A 21 17.10 37.51 -4.91
CA PHE A 21 16.84 37.08 -6.29
C PHE A 21 15.98 35.81 -6.32
N VAL A 22 16.31 34.80 -5.50
CA VAL A 22 15.54 33.56 -5.35
C VAL A 22 14.11 33.86 -4.91
N LEU A 23 13.92 34.69 -3.89
CA LEU A 23 12.59 35.07 -3.40
C LEU A 23 11.78 35.87 -4.43
N SER A 24 12.45 36.79 -5.15
CA SER A 24 11.81 37.60 -6.19
C SER A 24 11.34 36.72 -7.36
N ASP A 25 12.16 35.76 -7.78
CA ASP A 25 11.81 34.83 -8.86
C ASP A 25 10.65 33.91 -8.45
N ILE A 26 10.69 33.35 -7.23
CA ILE A 26 9.57 32.58 -6.66
C ILE A 26 8.28 33.40 -6.69
N PHE A 27 8.33 34.65 -6.21
CA PHE A 27 7.16 35.52 -6.15
C PHE A 27 6.64 35.88 -7.54
N LEU A 28 7.53 36.21 -8.46
CA LEU A 28 7.18 36.59 -9.82
C LEU A 28 6.55 35.43 -10.59
N ARG A 29 7.18 34.24 -10.54
CA ARG A 29 6.64 33.04 -11.20
C ARG A 29 5.31 32.61 -10.60
N ASN A 30 5.16 32.67 -9.27
CA ASN A 30 3.89 32.40 -8.61
C ASN A 30 2.79 33.36 -9.09
N ARG A 31 3.07 34.67 -9.16
CA ARG A 31 2.12 35.69 -9.62
C ARG A 31 1.77 35.54 -11.11
N LEU A 32 2.74 35.17 -11.93
CA LEU A 32 2.58 34.98 -13.38
C LEU A 32 2.07 33.58 -13.76
N LYS A 33 1.85 32.68 -12.79
CA LYS A 33 1.44 31.28 -13.01
C LYS A 33 2.39 30.51 -13.93
N LEU A 34 3.68 30.81 -13.82
CA LEU A 34 4.73 30.09 -14.56
C LEU A 34 5.17 28.85 -13.80
N SER A 35 5.70 27.86 -14.52
CA SER A 35 6.22 26.65 -13.89
C SER A 35 7.33 27.00 -12.89
N ILE A 36 7.21 26.46 -11.68
CA ILE A 36 8.19 26.64 -10.61
C ILE A 36 9.45 25.82 -10.91
N SER A 37 9.37 24.81 -11.78
CA SER A 37 10.54 24.02 -12.21
C SER A 37 11.62 24.83 -12.96
N GLY A 38 11.28 26.03 -13.45
CA GLY A 38 12.19 26.90 -14.19
C GLY A 38 13.13 27.77 -13.35
N ILE A 39 12.94 27.86 -12.03
CA ILE A 39 13.73 28.78 -11.17
C ILE A 39 15.22 28.47 -11.22
N GLY A 40 15.61 27.19 -11.18
CA GLY A 40 17.02 26.81 -11.31
C GLY A 40 17.65 27.33 -12.61
N ALA A 41 16.90 27.33 -13.71
CA ALA A 41 17.36 27.87 -14.99
C ALA A 41 17.42 29.40 -14.97
N ASP A 42 16.47 30.09 -14.34
CA ASP A 42 16.49 31.56 -14.21
C ASP A 42 17.68 32.05 -13.37
N LEU A 43 18.03 31.31 -12.32
CA LEU A 43 19.21 31.59 -11.51
C LEU A 43 20.50 31.36 -12.32
N ALA A 44 20.57 30.26 -13.09
CA ALA A 44 21.73 29.95 -13.92
C ALA A 44 21.91 30.92 -15.09
N ILE A 45 20.83 31.39 -15.73
CA ILE A 45 20.93 32.42 -16.78
C ILE A 45 21.30 33.78 -16.18
N GLY A 46 20.83 34.10 -14.97
CA GLY A 46 21.28 35.26 -14.21
C GLY A 46 22.80 35.22 -13.95
N ALA A 47 23.32 34.05 -13.56
CA ALA A 47 24.76 33.83 -13.39
C ALA A 47 25.55 34.07 -14.68
N PHE A 48 25.05 33.57 -15.81
CA PHE A 48 25.65 33.79 -17.13
C PHE A 48 25.65 35.28 -17.52
N VAL A 49 24.53 35.99 -17.32
CA VAL A 49 24.41 37.42 -17.64
C VAL A 49 25.37 38.26 -16.79
N ILE A 50 25.50 37.97 -15.49
CA ILE A 50 26.48 38.65 -14.62
C ILE A 50 27.89 38.46 -15.18
N GLN A 51 28.24 37.26 -15.62
CA GLN A 51 29.56 37.00 -16.18
C GLN A 51 29.80 37.72 -17.53
N MET A 52 28.78 37.77 -18.38
CA MET A 52 28.87 38.55 -19.62
C MET A 52 29.09 40.04 -19.33
N ALA A 53 28.50 40.58 -18.26
CA ALA A 53 28.74 41.96 -17.83
C ALA A 53 30.17 42.18 -17.32
N VAL A 54 30.73 41.23 -16.56
CA VAL A 54 32.15 41.25 -16.13
C VAL A 54 33.06 41.23 -17.36
N LEU A 55 32.82 40.32 -18.31
CA LEU A 55 33.60 40.21 -19.53
C LEU A 55 33.52 41.50 -20.37
N ALA A 56 32.34 42.08 -20.52
CA ALA A 56 32.17 43.36 -21.21
C ALA A 56 32.98 44.48 -20.54
N ASN A 57 32.93 44.58 -19.21
CA ASN A 57 33.70 45.58 -18.47
C ASN A 57 35.21 45.41 -18.65
N LEU A 58 35.71 44.16 -18.68
CA LEU A 58 37.13 43.87 -18.93
C LEU A 58 37.58 44.24 -20.36
N LEU A 59 36.65 44.23 -21.32
CA LEU A 59 36.92 44.57 -22.73
C LEU A 59 36.78 46.07 -23.02
N THR A 60 35.97 46.80 -22.25
CA THR A 60 35.68 48.23 -22.48
C THR A 60 36.31 49.17 -21.46
N GLY A 61 37.02 48.65 -20.46
CA GLY A 61 37.68 49.45 -19.43
C GLY A 61 38.81 50.33 -19.97
N GLU A 62 39.15 51.40 -19.23
CA GLU A 62 40.21 52.37 -19.58
C GLU A 62 41.59 51.71 -19.78
N ASN A 63 41.83 50.55 -19.15
CA ASN A 63 42.94 49.66 -19.43
C ASN A 63 42.40 48.26 -19.73
N ILE A 64 42.58 47.79 -20.98
CA ILE A 64 42.19 46.43 -21.37
C ILE A 64 42.94 45.43 -20.49
N ALA A 65 42.19 44.54 -19.84
CA ALA A 65 42.77 43.52 -18.96
C ALA A 65 43.67 42.55 -19.72
N ASP A 66 44.58 41.88 -19.01
CA ASP A 66 45.46 40.85 -19.58
C ASP A 66 44.62 39.77 -20.31
N VAL A 67 45.11 39.33 -21.48
CA VAL A 67 44.51 38.29 -22.32
C VAL A 67 44.21 37.02 -21.52
N ALA A 68 45.07 36.67 -20.57
CA ALA A 68 44.87 35.51 -19.70
C ALA A 68 43.61 35.66 -18.82
N VAL A 69 43.34 36.84 -18.29
CA VAL A 69 42.16 37.13 -17.44
C VAL A 69 40.88 37.10 -18.27
N ILE A 70 40.94 37.61 -19.51
CA ILE A 70 39.82 37.56 -20.46
C ILE A 70 39.48 36.10 -20.82
N GLN A 71 40.50 35.28 -21.11
CA GLN A 71 40.30 33.86 -21.43
C GLN A 71 39.68 33.06 -20.27
N ILE A 72 40.08 33.34 -19.02
CA ILE A 72 39.50 32.69 -17.83
C ILE A 72 38.02 33.06 -17.68
N ASN A 73 37.65 34.33 -17.78
CA ASN A 73 36.24 34.75 -17.65
C ASN A 73 35.38 34.27 -18.81
N MET A 74 35.94 34.14 -20.02
CA MET A 74 35.27 33.51 -21.16
C MET A 74 34.99 32.01 -20.88
N ALA A 75 35.96 31.27 -20.32
CA ALA A 75 35.76 29.88 -19.94
C ALA A 75 34.70 29.72 -18.84
N ILE A 76 34.71 30.58 -17.82
CA ILE A 76 33.69 30.58 -16.75
C ILE A 76 32.29 30.86 -17.34
N SER A 77 32.19 31.79 -18.30
CA SER A 77 30.92 32.10 -18.97
C SER A 77 30.36 30.88 -19.73
N LEU A 78 31.22 30.13 -20.44
CA LEU A 78 30.83 28.88 -21.10
C LEU A 78 30.37 27.81 -20.10
N VAL A 79 31.03 27.72 -18.95
CA VAL A 79 30.61 26.80 -17.86
C VAL A 79 29.21 27.17 -17.37
N PHE A 80 28.92 28.46 -17.12
CA PHE A 80 27.58 28.87 -16.68
C PHE A 80 26.50 28.68 -17.75
N ALA A 81 26.83 28.84 -19.04
CA ALA A 81 25.91 28.47 -20.11
C ALA A 81 25.60 26.96 -20.10
N GLY A 82 26.61 26.11 -19.86
CA GLY A 82 26.43 24.67 -19.67
C GLY A 82 25.58 24.33 -18.44
N VAL A 83 25.80 25.03 -17.32
CA VAL A 83 24.99 24.89 -16.10
C VAL A 83 23.54 25.30 -16.36
N TRP A 84 23.30 26.37 -17.12
CA TRP A 84 21.95 26.76 -17.51
C TRP A 84 21.24 25.66 -18.32
N VAL A 85 21.90 25.09 -19.33
CA VAL A 85 21.36 23.96 -20.10
C VAL A 85 21.03 22.77 -19.19
N LEU A 86 21.92 22.46 -18.24
CA LEU A 86 21.69 21.42 -17.25
C LEU A 86 20.47 21.73 -16.37
N CYS A 87 20.33 22.97 -15.88
CA CYS A 87 19.19 23.41 -15.08
C CYS A 87 17.86 23.42 -15.84
N VAL A 88 17.88 23.60 -17.17
CA VAL A 88 16.70 23.43 -18.04
C VAL A 88 16.38 21.95 -18.23
N TRP A 89 17.41 21.10 -18.38
CA TRP A 89 17.23 19.68 -18.66
C TRP A 89 16.82 18.87 -17.43
N LEU A 90 17.38 19.13 -16.26
CA LEU A 90 17.13 18.34 -15.04
C LEU A 90 15.64 18.25 -14.67
N PRO A 91 14.85 19.34 -14.69
CA PRO A 91 13.44 19.26 -14.33
C PRO A 91 12.58 18.47 -15.33
N THR A 92 13.04 18.25 -16.58
CA THR A 92 12.34 17.40 -17.56
C THR A 92 12.28 15.92 -17.16
N LYS A 93 13.02 15.52 -16.12
CA LYS A 93 12.97 14.18 -15.55
C LYS A 93 11.81 13.97 -14.56
N ASN A 94 10.96 14.98 -14.35
CA ASN A 94 9.71 14.92 -13.58
C ASN A 94 9.85 14.33 -12.16
N THR A 95 11.00 14.54 -11.51
CA THR A 95 11.18 14.18 -10.10
C THR A 95 11.47 15.43 -9.27
N ALA A 96 10.86 15.50 -8.08
CA ALA A 96 11.09 16.58 -7.12
C ALA A 96 12.58 16.72 -6.80
N VAL A 97 13.32 15.61 -6.74
CA VAL A 97 14.76 15.58 -6.53
C VAL A 97 15.52 16.29 -7.65
N MET A 98 15.21 16.01 -8.92
CA MET A 98 15.90 16.67 -10.03
C MET A 98 15.55 18.16 -10.13
N THR A 99 14.34 18.54 -9.73
CA THR A 99 13.96 19.95 -9.59
C THR A 99 14.74 20.63 -8.46
N ALA A 100 14.84 20.00 -7.30
CA ALA A 100 15.64 20.50 -6.17
C ALA A 100 17.12 20.63 -6.54
N ILE A 101 17.69 19.66 -7.26
CA ILE A 101 19.07 19.72 -7.76
C ILE A 101 19.22 20.90 -8.72
N SER A 102 18.28 21.11 -9.66
CA SER A 102 18.31 22.26 -10.56
C SER A 102 18.33 23.58 -9.79
N TYR A 103 17.53 23.71 -8.73
CA TYR A 103 17.53 24.88 -7.85
C TYR A 103 18.87 25.10 -7.16
N ILE A 104 19.42 24.05 -6.55
CA ILE A 104 20.68 24.11 -5.81
C ILE A 104 21.82 24.50 -6.75
N VAL A 105 21.89 23.86 -7.92
CA VAL A 105 22.92 24.13 -8.93
C VAL A 105 22.79 25.55 -9.49
N GLY A 106 21.58 26.00 -9.81
CA GLY A 106 21.33 27.37 -10.27
C GLY A 106 21.70 28.43 -9.21
N THR A 107 21.35 28.17 -7.95
CA THR A 107 21.69 29.06 -6.83
C THR A 107 23.20 29.13 -6.60
N ALA A 108 23.90 27.99 -6.67
CA ALA A 108 25.35 27.93 -6.56
C ALA A 108 26.06 28.65 -7.72
N ALA A 109 25.54 28.53 -8.95
CA ALA A 109 26.06 29.26 -10.10
C ALA A 109 25.90 30.77 -9.94
N LEU A 110 24.73 31.23 -9.49
CA LEU A 110 24.49 32.65 -9.22
C LEU A 110 25.41 33.17 -8.11
N ALA A 111 25.63 32.39 -7.07
CA ALA A 111 26.54 32.72 -5.99
C ALA A 111 27.99 32.86 -6.47
N ALA A 112 28.48 31.89 -7.25
CA ALA A 112 29.82 31.92 -7.82
C ALA A 112 30.02 33.10 -8.78
N SER A 113 29.02 33.42 -9.60
CA SER A 113 29.10 34.55 -10.53
C SER A 113 29.09 35.90 -9.80
N THR A 114 28.24 36.06 -8.78
CA THR A 114 28.19 37.28 -7.96
C THR A 114 29.48 37.48 -7.17
N TRP A 115 30.04 36.40 -6.65
CA TRP A 115 31.33 36.43 -5.97
C TRP A 115 32.47 36.86 -6.91
N ASN A 116 32.50 36.33 -8.14
CA ASN A 116 33.48 36.76 -9.14
C ASN A 116 33.31 38.23 -9.54
N LEU A 117 32.08 38.72 -9.67
CA LEU A 117 31.78 40.13 -9.96
C LEU A 117 32.35 41.08 -8.90
N LEU A 118 32.26 40.70 -7.62
CA LEU A 118 32.74 41.54 -6.51
C LEU A 118 34.27 41.49 -6.35
N GLY A 119 34.97 40.58 -7.03
CA GLY A 119 36.43 40.48 -6.98
C GLY A 119 37.00 40.09 -5.60
N THR A 120 36.16 39.57 -4.70
CA THR A 120 36.52 39.27 -3.30
C THR A 120 37.18 37.88 -3.21
N HIS A 121 38.32 37.67 -3.85
CA HIS A 121 38.98 36.36 -4.01
C HIS A 121 39.63 35.79 -2.73
N GLN A 122 39.06 36.04 -1.56
CA GLN A 122 39.59 35.54 -0.29
C GLN A 122 39.23 34.07 -0.07
N ALA A 123 40.22 33.24 0.28
CA ALA A 123 40.03 31.80 0.46
C ALA A 123 39.07 31.43 1.62
N ASN A 124 38.84 32.35 2.57
CA ASN A 124 38.00 32.10 3.74
C ASN A 124 36.50 32.31 3.47
N THR A 125 36.12 33.03 2.41
CA THR A 125 34.71 33.31 2.08
C THR A 125 34.07 32.19 1.24
N VAL A 126 34.89 31.39 0.53
CA VAL A 126 34.45 30.27 -0.32
C VAL A 126 33.52 29.29 0.41
N PRO A 127 33.89 28.76 1.60
CA PRO A 127 33.06 27.75 2.25
C PRO A 127 31.74 28.34 2.75
N ILE A 128 31.77 29.58 3.22
CA ILE A 128 30.59 30.30 3.74
C ILE A 128 29.58 30.54 2.62
N ILE A 129 30.03 31.07 1.48
CA ILE A 129 29.19 31.33 0.31
C ILE A 129 28.62 30.01 -0.23
N THR A 130 29.45 28.96 -0.32
CA THR A 130 29.02 27.65 -0.83
C THR A 130 27.93 27.04 0.05
N VAL A 131 28.16 26.94 1.37
CA VAL A 131 27.17 26.38 2.30
C VAL A 131 25.89 27.21 2.30
N SER A 132 26.00 28.54 2.24
CA SER A 132 24.84 29.43 2.23
C SER A 132 24.04 29.31 0.93
N ALA A 133 24.70 29.19 -0.23
CA ALA A 133 24.02 28.98 -1.51
C ALA A 133 23.27 27.64 -1.57
N LEU A 134 23.87 26.57 -1.04
CA LEU A 134 23.19 25.28 -0.89
C LEU A 134 21.96 25.39 0.02
N GLY A 135 22.10 26.08 1.17
CA GLY A 135 21.02 26.32 2.11
C GLY A 135 19.88 27.14 1.51
N ILE A 136 20.20 28.27 0.86
CA ILE A 136 19.21 29.13 0.19
C ILE A 136 18.52 28.38 -0.95
N GLY A 137 19.27 27.63 -1.78
CA GLY A 137 18.69 26.85 -2.88
C GLY A 137 17.73 25.78 -2.38
N GLY A 138 18.10 25.08 -1.29
CA GLY A 138 17.23 24.10 -0.64
C GLY A 138 15.97 24.72 -0.03
N ILE A 139 16.11 25.79 0.76
CA ILE A 139 14.96 26.50 1.36
C ILE A 139 14.06 27.09 0.27
N GLY A 140 14.64 27.71 -0.76
CA GLY A 140 13.90 28.29 -1.88
C GLY A 140 13.08 27.25 -2.63
N PHE A 141 13.64 26.07 -2.89
CA PHE A 141 12.89 24.94 -3.45
C PHE A 141 11.71 24.54 -2.57
N LEU A 142 11.92 24.37 -1.26
CA LEU A 142 10.85 23.99 -0.32
C LEU A 142 9.72 25.02 -0.26
N VAL A 143 10.06 26.32 -0.25
CA VAL A 143 9.07 27.40 -0.27
C VAL A 143 8.28 27.37 -1.58
N ALA A 144 8.96 27.21 -2.71
CA ALA A 144 8.31 27.21 -4.01
C ALA A 144 7.41 25.98 -4.21
N ASP A 145 7.87 24.78 -3.80
CA ASP A 145 7.08 23.55 -3.79
C ASP A 145 5.86 23.66 -2.86
N SER A 146 6.01 24.28 -1.68
CA SER A 146 4.90 24.53 -0.75
C SER A 146 3.83 25.45 -1.38
N LEU A 147 4.24 26.55 -2.00
CA LEU A 147 3.33 27.49 -2.67
C LEU A 147 2.62 26.82 -3.86
N TYR A 148 3.33 25.98 -4.63
CA TYR A 148 2.74 25.22 -5.73
C TYR A 148 1.62 24.30 -5.23
N LYS A 149 1.90 23.54 -4.17
CA LYS A 149 0.95 22.60 -3.56
C LYS A 149 -0.25 23.34 -2.98
N GLU A 150 -0.03 24.46 -2.31
CA GLU A 150 -1.09 25.30 -1.77
C GLU A 150 -2.00 25.85 -2.87
N HIS A 151 -1.44 26.48 -3.90
CA HIS A 151 -2.21 27.00 -5.04
C HIS A 151 -3.01 25.90 -5.74
N THR A 152 -2.39 24.72 -5.94
CA THR A 152 -3.06 23.57 -6.54
C THR A 152 -4.19 23.06 -5.66
N SER A 153 -3.98 22.97 -4.34
CA SER A 153 -5.01 22.60 -3.37
C SER A 153 -6.17 23.58 -3.39
N GLN A 154 -5.90 24.88 -3.35
CA GLN A 154 -6.93 25.93 -3.41
C GLN A 154 -7.74 25.86 -4.71
N ARG A 155 -7.10 25.53 -5.84
CA ARG A 155 -7.81 25.34 -7.13
C ARG A 155 -8.81 24.19 -7.06
N PHE A 156 -8.45 23.06 -6.45
CA PHE A 156 -9.38 21.95 -6.27
C PHE A 156 -10.44 22.24 -5.19
N GLU A 157 -10.07 22.93 -4.13
CA GLU A 157 -11.01 23.38 -3.09
C GLU A 157 -12.08 24.29 -3.69
N HIS A 158 -11.72 25.28 -4.50
CA HIS A 158 -12.70 26.14 -5.19
C HIS A 158 -13.67 25.37 -6.08
N ILE A 159 -13.25 24.26 -6.70
CA ILE A 159 -14.16 23.43 -7.51
C ILE A 159 -15.14 22.65 -6.60
N THR A 160 -14.66 22.20 -5.44
CA THR A 160 -15.40 21.28 -4.56
C THR A 160 -16.18 21.98 -3.45
N SER A 161 -15.79 23.18 -3.02
CA SER A 161 -16.39 23.93 -1.91
C SER A 161 -17.82 24.37 -2.21
N ASP A 162 -18.08 24.70 -3.48
CA ASP A 162 -19.37 25.24 -3.93
C ASP A 162 -20.35 24.13 -4.32
N THR A 163 -19.90 22.87 -4.33
CA THR A 163 -20.72 21.72 -4.71
C THR A 163 -21.38 21.12 -3.49
N THR A 164 -22.70 20.95 -3.50
CA THR A 164 -23.43 20.26 -2.43
C THR A 164 -23.80 18.82 -2.81
N ALA A 165 -24.20 18.01 -1.83
CA ALA A 165 -24.76 16.68 -2.07
C ALA A 165 -26.01 16.73 -2.98
N TYR A 166 -26.80 17.81 -2.87
CA TYR A 166 -27.96 18.04 -3.73
C TYR A 166 -27.53 18.27 -5.19
N ASP A 167 -26.53 19.13 -5.42
CA ASP A 167 -26.05 19.43 -6.78
C ASP A 167 -25.56 18.17 -7.49
N LEU A 168 -24.82 17.32 -6.77
CA LEU A 168 -24.32 16.07 -7.33
C LEU A 168 -25.45 15.08 -7.61
N THR A 169 -26.40 14.93 -6.68
CA THR A 169 -27.54 14.02 -6.85
C THR A 169 -28.43 14.49 -8.01
N GLU A 170 -28.67 15.79 -8.12
CA GLU A 170 -29.49 16.37 -9.18
C GLU A 170 -28.79 16.29 -10.55
N ALA A 171 -27.48 16.52 -10.62
CA ALA A 171 -26.69 16.30 -11.84
C ALA A 171 -26.76 14.83 -12.28
N CYS A 172 -26.58 13.88 -11.36
CA CYS A 172 -26.70 12.46 -11.67
C CYS A 172 -28.11 12.10 -12.16
N ARG A 173 -29.15 12.63 -11.51
CA ARG A 173 -30.55 12.38 -11.88
C ARG A 173 -30.89 12.92 -13.26
N LYS A 174 -30.45 14.15 -13.58
CA LYS A 174 -30.64 14.76 -14.90
C LYS A 174 -29.90 13.97 -15.99
N SER A 175 -28.65 13.62 -15.74
CA SER A 175 -27.85 12.79 -16.66
C SER A 175 -28.52 11.44 -16.94
N ALA A 176 -29.00 10.75 -15.90
CA ALA A 176 -29.73 9.48 -16.06
C ALA A 176 -31.05 9.63 -16.85
N ALA A 177 -31.68 10.80 -16.80
CA ALA A 177 -32.87 11.13 -17.58
C ALA A 177 -32.56 11.60 -19.02
N GLY A 178 -31.29 11.60 -19.44
CA GLY A 178 -30.85 12.13 -20.73
C GLY A 178 -30.95 13.66 -20.85
N VAL A 179 -31.12 14.36 -19.72
CA VAL A 179 -31.17 15.81 -19.65
C VAL A 179 -29.77 16.35 -19.44
N TYR A 180 -29.37 17.34 -20.23
CA TYR A 180 -28.07 17.98 -20.07
C TYR A 180 -27.92 18.56 -18.65
N SER A 181 -26.88 18.13 -17.96
CA SER A 181 -26.47 18.66 -16.66
C SER A 181 -24.96 18.75 -16.60
N ILE A 182 -24.47 19.86 -16.05
CA ILE A 182 -23.04 20.02 -15.78
C ILE A 182 -22.72 19.16 -14.56
N ASP A 183 -21.79 18.22 -14.74
CA ASP A 183 -21.21 17.47 -13.63
C ASP A 183 -20.25 18.39 -12.86
N PRO A 184 -20.56 18.72 -11.60
CA PRO A 184 -19.80 19.71 -10.84
C PRO A 184 -18.38 19.24 -10.50
N VAL A 185 -18.10 17.93 -10.55
CA VAL A 185 -16.77 17.38 -10.22
C VAL A 185 -15.93 17.15 -11.48
N GLN A 186 -16.54 17.15 -12.68
CA GLN A 186 -15.86 16.91 -13.94
C GLN A 186 -14.63 17.83 -14.17
N PRO A 187 -14.67 19.14 -13.86
CA PRO A 187 -13.48 19.99 -14.03
C PRO A 187 -12.28 19.52 -13.20
N ALA A 188 -12.52 19.05 -11.97
CA ALA A 188 -11.45 18.49 -11.14
C ALA A 188 -10.92 17.18 -11.74
N VAL A 189 -11.81 16.31 -12.23
CA VAL A 189 -11.45 15.05 -12.88
C VAL A 189 -10.62 15.29 -14.15
N ASP A 190 -10.95 16.29 -14.95
CA ASP A 190 -10.21 16.62 -16.17
C ASP A 190 -8.79 17.13 -15.86
N ILE A 191 -8.63 17.96 -14.82
CA ILE A 191 -7.30 18.40 -14.34
C ILE A 191 -6.49 17.19 -13.88
N ILE A 192 -7.09 16.26 -13.14
CA ILE A 192 -6.42 15.05 -12.67
C ILE A 192 -5.99 14.20 -13.87
N ARG A 193 -6.86 13.96 -14.86
CA ARG A 193 -6.51 13.18 -16.06
C ARG A 193 -5.39 13.82 -16.86
N GLY A 194 -5.40 15.14 -17.00
CA GLY A 194 -4.30 15.89 -17.60
C GLY A 194 -2.99 15.65 -16.84
N ALA A 195 -3.03 15.83 -15.52
CA ALA A 195 -1.87 15.61 -14.66
C ALA A 195 -1.32 14.17 -14.73
N VAL A 196 -2.17 13.15 -14.84
CA VAL A 196 -1.73 11.76 -15.03
C VAL A 196 -1.00 11.57 -16.36
N ARG A 197 -1.51 12.14 -17.46
CA ARG A 197 -0.87 12.06 -18.78
C ARG A 197 0.43 12.84 -18.86
N ASP A 198 0.51 13.95 -18.11
CA ASP A 198 1.70 14.80 -18.07
C ASP A 198 2.73 14.33 -17.02
N HIS A 199 2.48 13.19 -16.36
CA HIS A 199 3.29 12.67 -15.25
C HIS A 199 3.47 13.66 -14.08
N ASP A 200 2.51 14.57 -13.87
CA ASP A 200 2.44 15.44 -12.69
C ASP A 200 1.73 14.71 -11.55
N HIS A 201 2.49 13.85 -10.85
CA HIS A 201 1.97 13.10 -9.72
C HIS A 201 1.46 14.02 -8.60
N THR A 202 2.03 15.22 -8.42
CA THR A 202 1.67 16.12 -7.33
C THR A 202 0.25 16.65 -7.54
N THR A 203 -0.04 17.18 -8.73
CA THR A 203 -1.38 17.67 -9.06
C THR A 203 -2.41 16.55 -9.05
N ALA A 204 -2.07 15.39 -9.63
CA ALA A 204 -2.98 14.23 -9.64
C ALA A 204 -3.34 13.81 -8.21
N ARG A 205 -2.36 13.68 -7.32
CA ARG A 205 -2.56 13.27 -5.92
C ARG A 205 -3.38 14.28 -5.12
N ILE A 206 -3.07 15.56 -5.24
CA ILE A 206 -3.85 16.62 -4.56
C ILE A 206 -5.30 16.59 -5.04
N GLY A 207 -5.52 16.45 -6.35
CA GLY A 207 -6.86 16.38 -6.92
C GLY A 207 -7.65 15.15 -6.45
N ILE A 208 -7.05 13.96 -6.49
CA ILE A 208 -7.69 12.72 -6.02
C ILE A 208 -8.05 12.80 -4.54
N ARG A 209 -7.16 13.34 -3.70
CA ARG A 209 -7.42 13.56 -2.28
C ARG A 209 -8.52 14.59 -2.05
N SER A 210 -8.59 15.62 -2.89
CA SER A 210 -9.68 16.60 -2.81
C SER A 210 -11.03 15.97 -3.14
N ILE A 211 -11.11 15.14 -4.20
CA ILE A 211 -12.32 14.37 -4.53
C ILE A 211 -12.70 13.43 -3.37
N SER A 212 -11.73 12.75 -2.77
CA SER A 212 -11.97 11.88 -1.60
C SER A 212 -12.49 12.69 -0.40
N GLY A 213 -11.83 13.80 -0.06
CA GLY A 213 -12.23 14.70 1.03
C GLY A 213 -13.61 15.32 0.81
N PHE A 214 -13.94 15.64 -0.44
CA PHE A 214 -15.28 16.05 -0.83
C PHE A 214 -16.29 14.93 -0.60
N GLY A 215 -16.01 13.71 -1.08
CA GLY A 215 -16.84 12.53 -0.88
C GLY A 215 -17.14 12.26 0.60
N LEU A 216 -16.12 12.36 1.47
CA LEU A 216 -16.27 12.24 2.92
C LEU A 216 -17.24 13.26 3.51
N LYS A 217 -17.29 14.50 2.97
CA LYS A 217 -18.19 15.55 3.45
C LYS A 217 -19.64 15.34 3.01
N VAL A 218 -19.87 14.84 1.79
CA VAL A 218 -21.22 14.73 1.21
C VAL A 218 -21.91 13.40 1.51
N ILE A 219 -21.16 12.36 1.90
CA ILE A 219 -21.68 11.06 2.32
C ILE A 219 -22.18 11.17 3.77
N THR A 220 -23.49 11.36 3.92
CA THR A 220 -24.15 11.66 5.20
C THR A 220 -25.19 10.60 5.62
N GLY A 221 -25.28 9.48 4.89
CA GLY A 221 -26.29 8.44 5.15
C GLY A 221 -27.70 8.80 4.68
N SER A 222 -27.88 9.99 4.08
CA SER A 222 -29.16 10.50 3.59
C SER A 222 -29.49 10.01 2.17
N LYS A 223 -30.71 10.31 1.68
CA LYS A 223 -31.16 10.01 0.31
C LYS A 223 -30.19 10.65 -0.70
N GLY A 224 -29.57 9.83 -1.55
CA GLY A 224 -28.61 10.26 -2.58
C GLY A 224 -27.19 9.72 -2.39
N THR A 225 -26.84 9.23 -1.19
CA THR A 225 -25.49 8.71 -0.87
C THR A 225 -25.01 7.64 -1.86
N VAL A 226 -25.88 6.70 -2.25
CA VAL A 226 -25.55 5.65 -3.24
C VAL A 226 -25.22 6.25 -4.60
N THR A 227 -26.05 7.17 -5.09
CA THR A 227 -25.84 7.85 -6.38
C THR A 227 -24.54 8.64 -6.37
N ILE A 228 -24.27 9.36 -5.28
CA ILE A 228 -23.04 10.12 -5.09
C ILE A 228 -21.81 9.20 -5.11
N ALA A 229 -21.81 8.13 -4.30
CA ALA A 229 -20.70 7.19 -4.24
C ALA A 229 -20.44 6.55 -5.60
N LYS A 230 -21.49 6.07 -6.28
CA LYS A 230 -21.39 5.50 -7.62
C LYS A 230 -20.80 6.47 -8.65
N HIS A 231 -21.22 7.73 -8.61
CA HIS A 231 -20.74 8.77 -9.52
C HIS A 231 -19.26 9.09 -9.29
N LEU A 232 -18.87 9.35 -8.05
CA LEU A 232 -17.47 9.61 -7.69
C LEU A 232 -16.57 8.40 -8.01
N ASN A 233 -17.04 7.19 -7.70
CA ASN A 233 -16.32 5.95 -7.99
C ASN A 233 -16.14 5.72 -9.49
N SER A 234 -17.11 6.08 -10.33
CA SER A 234 -16.96 5.98 -11.79
C SER A 234 -15.81 6.85 -12.31
N HIS A 235 -15.69 8.07 -11.81
CA HIS A 235 -14.59 8.97 -12.15
C HIS A 235 -13.24 8.46 -11.64
N LEU A 236 -13.19 8.05 -10.37
CA LEU A 236 -11.99 7.50 -9.75
C LEU A 236 -11.54 6.21 -10.46
N TYR A 237 -12.46 5.34 -10.85
CA TYR A 237 -12.17 4.15 -11.65
C TYR A 237 -11.51 4.51 -12.98
N GLN A 238 -12.07 5.47 -13.73
CA GLN A 238 -11.50 5.90 -15.00
C GLN A 238 -10.09 6.48 -14.84
N VAL A 239 -9.86 7.27 -13.77
CA VAL A 239 -8.52 7.77 -13.42
C VAL A 239 -7.58 6.62 -13.04
N GLY A 240 -8.06 5.62 -12.28
CA GLY A 240 -7.28 4.44 -11.89
C GLY A 240 -6.85 3.59 -13.09
N VAL A 241 -7.75 3.37 -14.05
CA VAL A 241 -7.43 2.68 -15.31
C VAL A 241 -6.40 3.48 -16.12
N LEU A 242 -6.57 4.81 -16.23
CA LEU A 242 -5.58 5.65 -16.90
C LEU A 242 -4.21 5.55 -16.21
N ALA A 243 -4.17 5.64 -14.87
CA ALA A 243 -2.94 5.50 -14.10
C ALA A 243 -2.27 4.13 -14.33
N MET A 244 -3.05 3.04 -14.43
CA MET A 244 -2.51 1.73 -14.79
C MET A 244 -1.88 1.72 -16.19
N LEU A 245 -2.54 2.32 -17.18
CA LEU A 245 -2.04 2.37 -18.56
C LEU A 245 -0.75 3.20 -18.69
N GLU A 246 -0.68 4.31 -17.96
CA GLU A 246 0.52 5.18 -17.91
C GLU A 246 1.60 4.67 -16.93
N LYS A 247 1.39 3.51 -16.28
CA LYS A 247 2.31 2.91 -15.29
C LYS A 247 2.57 3.79 -14.06
N GLU A 248 1.55 4.54 -13.68
CA GLU A 248 1.53 5.50 -12.58
C GLU A 248 1.09 4.85 -11.25
N SER A 249 1.92 3.95 -10.71
CA SER A 249 1.57 3.15 -9.52
C SER A 249 1.28 3.99 -8.27
N VAL A 250 1.97 5.12 -8.10
CA VAL A 250 1.74 6.06 -6.99
C VAL A 250 0.35 6.69 -7.10
N VAL A 251 -0.05 7.10 -8.30
CA VAL A 251 -1.38 7.70 -8.55
C VAL A 251 -2.47 6.64 -8.39
N LEU A 252 -2.26 5.43 -8.93
CA LEU A 252 -3.18 4.31 -8.75
C LEU A 252 -3.42 4.02 -7.27
N GLY A 253 -2.36 4.01 -6.45
CA GLY A 253 -2.50 3.85 -5.01
C GLY A 253 -3.38 4.94 -4.37
N GLU A 254 -3.33 6.17 -4.86
CA GLU A 254 -4.14 7.27 -4.30
C GLU A 254 -5.60 7.19 -4.75
N VAL A 255 -5.86 6.66 -5.95
CA VAL A 255 -7.22 6.31 -6.40
C VAL A 255 -7.83 5.24 -5.51
N ILE A 256 -7.07 4.17 -5.21
CA ILE A 256 -7.53 3.08 -4.34
C ILE A 256 -7.88 3.61 -2.94
N ASP A 257 -7.03 4.47 -2.36
CA ASP A 257 -7.31 5.12 -1.08
C ASP A 257 -8.56 5.99 -1.14
N ALA A 258 -8.74 6.76 -2.21
CA ALA A 258 -9.90 7.63 -2.37
C ALA A 258 -11.21 6.85 -2.37
N ILE A 259 -11.30 5.77 -3.16
CA ILE A 259 -12.48 4.88 -3.18
C ILE A 259 -12.65 4.21 -1.81
N GLY A 260 -11.56 3.74 -1.19
CA GLY A 260 -11.57 3.18 0.14
C GLY A 260 -12.08 4.13 1.22
N ASN A 261 -11.76 5.42 1.13
CA ASN A 261 -12.21 6.45 2.07
C ASN A 261 -13.71 6.75 1.88
N ILE A 262 -14.17 6.83 0.64
CA ILE A 262 -15.59 7.00 0.28
C ILE A 262 -16.41 5.80 0.80
N GLY A 263 -15.91 4.57 0.61
CA GLY A 263 -16.55 3.36 1.15
C GLY A 263 -16.60 3.35 2.67
N TYR A 264 -15.49 3.70 3.33
CA TYR A 264 -15.43 3.82 4.79
C TYR A 264 -16.45 4.83 5.35
N ALA A 265 -16.57 6.00 4.73
CA ALA A 265 -17.58 6.98 5.12
C ALA A 265 -19.01 6.51 4.83
N SER A 266 -19.21 5.76 3.74
CA SER A 266 -20.50 5.16 3.40
C SER A 266 -20.94 4.18 4.50
N SER A 267 -20.04 3.28 4.93
CA SER A 267 -20.32 2.37 6.03
C SER A 267 -20.55 3.10 7.35
N THR A 268 -19.68 4.05 7.71
CA THR A 268 -19.79 4.86 8.95
C THR A 268 -21.09 5.65 9.02
N SER A 269 -21.58 6.16 7.88
CA SER A 269 -22.84 6.89 7.79
C SER A 269 -24.09 6.02 7.67
N GLY A 270 -23.94 4.68 7.69
CA GLY A 270 -25.05 3.73 7.64
C GLY A 270 -25.57 3.41 6.23
N SER A 271 -24.86 3.82 5.17
CA SER A 271 -25.25 3.56 3.78
C SER A 271 -24.57 2.32 3.22
N GLU A 272 -25.10 1.14 3.57
CA GLU A 272 -24.58 -0.17 3.13
C GLU A 272 -24.47 -0.28 1.60
N THR A 273 -25.52 0.06 0.87
CA THR A 273 -25.51 -0.03 -0.61
C THR A 273 -24.41 0.86 -1.24
N ALA A 274 -24.10 2.02 -0.64
CA ALA A 274 -23.04 2.89 -1.14
C ALA A 274 -21.64 2.30 -0.84
N ALA A 275 -21.46 1.64 0.31
CA ALA A 275 -20.25 0.90 0.61
C ALA A 275 -20.05 -0.29 -0.34
N VAL A 276 -21.12 -1.02 -0.68
CA VAL A 276 -21.10 -2.10 -1.69
C VAL A 276 -20.67 -1.56 -3.06
N GLU A 277 -21.18 -0.40 -3.51
CA GLU A 277 -20.75 0.21 -4.78
C GLU A 277 -19.25 0.58 -4.78
N CYS A 278 -18.70 0.99 -3.63
CA CYS A 278 -17.25 1.21 -3.50
C CYS A 278 -16.47 -0.10 -3.61
N LEU A 279 -16.94 -1.16 -2.97
CA LEU A 279 -16.34 -2.49 -3.06
C LEU A 279 -16.41 -3.07 -4.49
N ILE A 280 -17.51 -2.89 -5.21
CA ILE A 280 -17.63 -3.27 -6.63
C ILE A 280 -16.59 -2.53 -7.48
N THR A 281 -16.34 -1.27 -7.17
CA THR A 281 -15.34 -0.47 -7.90
C THR A 281 -13.92 -0.94 -7.58
N ILE A 282 -13.62 -1.26 -6.32
CA ILE A 282 -12.36 -1.88 -5.88
C ILE A 282 -12.13 -3.22 -6.62
N ASP A 283 -13.15 -4.08 -6.69
CA ASP A 283 -13.12 -5.35 -7.42
C ASP A 283 -12.83 -5.14 -8.91
N SER A 284 -13.45 -4.12 -9.52
CA SER A 284 -13.21 -3.75 -10.92
C SER A 284 -11.78 -3.24 -11.17
N ILE A 285 -11.19 -2.50 -10.21
CA ILE A 285 -9.78 -2.10 -10.26
C ILE A 285 -8.86 -3.31 -10.12
N PHE A 286 -9.19 -4.24 -9.22
CA PHE A 286 -8.42 -5.46 -9.02
C PHE A 286 -8.37 -6.32 -10.30
N GLU A 287 -9.51 -6.52 -10.96
CA GLU A 287 -9.55 -7.26 -12.23
C GLU A 287 -8.78 -6.55 -13.35
N ALA A 288 -8.83 -5.21 -13.41
CA ALA A 288 -7.99 -4.45 -14.34
C ALA A 288 -6.48 -4.61 -14.01
N LEU A 289 -6.11 -4.59 -12.72
CA LEU A 289 -4.74 -4.74 -12.26
C LEU A 289 -4.17 -6.13 -12.62
N LYS A 290 -4.96 -7.19 -12.44
CA LYS A 290 -4.63 -8.55 -12.87
C LYS A 290 -4.37 -8.65 -14.38
N LYS A 291 -5.05 -7.84 -15.18
CA LYS A 291 -4.89 -7.87 -16.64
C LYS A 291 -3.67 -7.08 -17.12
N HIS A 292 -3.29 -6.02 -16.41
CA HIS A 292 -2.41 -4.98 -16.96
C HIS A 292 -1.08 -4.79 -16.24
N ALA A 293 -0.94 -5.14 -14.97
CA ALA A 293 0.25 -4.75 -14.20
C ALA A 293 0.74 -5.77 -13.16
N HIS A 294 -0.13 -6.61 -12.58
CA HIS A 294 0.22 -7.52 -11.47
C HIS A 294 1.06 -6.85 -10.34
N ASP A 295 0.77 -5.60 -10.02
CA ASP A 295 1.53 -4.81 -9.03
C ASP A 295 1.18 -5.24 -7.58
N GLU A 296 2.13 -5.84 -6.88
CA GLU A 296 2.00 -6.24 -5.46
C GLU A 296 1.57 -5.11 -4.55
N LYS A 297 2.12 -3.89 -4.71
CA LYS A 297 1.79 -2.76 -3.82
C LYS A 297 0.35 -2.31 -4.02
N ALA A 298 -0.13 -2.33 -5.26
CA ALA A 298 -1.53 -2.03 -5.55
C ALA A 298 -2.47 -3.12 -4.99
N GLN A 299 -2.10 -4.41 -5.10
CA GLN A 299 -2.86 -5.52 -4.49
C GLN A 299 -2.90 -5.40 -2.96
N GLN A 300 -1.77 -5.11 -2.32
CA GLN A 300 -1.68 -4.86 -0.89
C GLN A 300 -2.66 -3.74 -0.49
N LYS A 301 -2.67 -2.65 -1.24
CA LYS A 301 -3.54 -1.50 -0.95
C LYS A 301 -5.02 -1.82 -1.12
N LEU A 302 -5.38 -2.58 -2.16
CA LEU A 302 -6.73 -3.08 -2.38
C LEU A 302 -7.22 -3.94 -1.22
N ALA A 303 -6.36 -4.81 -0.67
CA ALA A 303 -6.67 -5.61 0.51
C ALA A 303 -6.92 -4.72 1.73
N VAL A 304 -6.04 -3.76 2.01
CA VAL A 304 -6.16 -2.82 3.14
C VAL A 304 -7.48 -2.05 3.07
N VAL A 305 -7.82 -1.46 1.92
CA VAL A 305 -9.05 -0.65 1.82
C VAL A 305 -10.31 -1.52 1.89
N SER A 306 -10.30 -2.73 1.33
CA SER A 306 -11.42 -3.68 1.42
C SER A 306 -11.65 -4.11 2.87
N GLY A 307 -10.58 -4.50 3.57
CA GLY A 307 -10.61 -4.87 4.98
C GLY A 307 -11.13 -3.73 5.86
N ARG A 308 -10.68 -2.50 5.63
CA ARG A 308 -11.13 -1.33 6.38
C ARG A 308 -12.63 -1.02 6.21
N ILE A 309 -13.15 -1.14 4.98
CA ILE A 309 -14.61 -1.00 4.73
C ILE A 309 -15.37 -2.11 5.46
N ALA A 310 -14.91 -3.36 5.34
CA ALA A 310 -15.52 -4.51 5.97
C ALA A 310 -15.54 -4.40 7.49
N PHE A 311 -14.44 -3.96 8.11
CA PHE A 311 -14.33 -3.77 9.56
C PHE A 311 -15.43 -2.82 10.07
N VAL A 312 -15.57 -1.64 9.46
CA VAL A 312 -16.65 -0.72 9.84
C VAL A 312 -18.03 -1.29 9.55
N SER A 313 -18.18 -1.98 8.42
CA SER A 313 -19.44 -2.61 8.03
C SER A 313 -19.87 -3.70 9.02
N SER A 314 -18.94 -4.52 9.52
CA SER A 314 -19.19 -5.52 10.56
C SER A 314 -19.66 -4.85 11.86
N GLY A 315 -18.98 -3.78 12.29
CA GLY A 315 -19.40 -3.01 13.47
C GLY A 315 -20.77 -2.32 13.30
N ALA A 316 -21.13 -1.96 12.07
CA ALA A 316 -22.42 -1.38 11.72
C ALA A 316 -23.49 -2.43 11.34
N LYS A 317 -23.20 -3.73 11.44
CA LYS A 317 -24.08 -4.85 11.06
C LYS A 317 -24.58 -4.80 9.60
N GLN A 318 -23.72 -4.34 8.69
CA GLN A 318 -23.98 -4.25 7.24
C GLN A 318 -23.47 -5.51 6.54
N ILE A 319 -24.34 -6.53 6.46
CA ILE A 319 -24.00 -7.87 5.98
C ILE A 319 -23.49 -7.85 4.53
N ASP A 320 -24.20 -7.22 3.59
CA ASP A 320 -23.88 -7.26 2.17
C ASP A 320 -22.50 -6.65 1.88
N SER A 321 -22.15 -5.58 2.60
CA SER A 321 -20.82 -4.95 2.51
C SER A 321 -19.72 -5.89 3.03
N VAL A 322 -19.96 -6.57 4.17
CA VAL A 322 -18.99 -7.51 4.75
C VAL A 322 -18.78 -8.70 3.80
N GLU A 323 -19.86 -9.32 3.33
CA GLU A 323 -19.78 -10.48 2.43
C GLU A 323 -19.06 -10.12 1.12
N LYS A 324 -19.39 -8.96 0.51
CA LYS A 324 -18.73 -8.50 -0.71
C LYS A 324 -17.23 -8.26 -0.50
N ALA A 325 -16.85 -7.67 0.63
CA ALA A 325 -15.45 -7.46 0.95
C ALA A 325 -14.68 -8.76 1.20
N VAL A 326 -15.29 -9.75 1.87
CA VAL A 326 -14.69 -11.08 2.07
C VAL A 326 -14.43 -11.77 0.73
N VAL A 327 -15.36 -11.68 -0.22
CA VAL A 327 -15.17 -12.23 -1.57
C VAL A 327 -14.01 -11.55 -2.30
N ILE A 328 -13.91 -10.22 -2.22
CA ILE A 328 -12.80 -9.47 -2.83
C ILE A 328 -11.47 -9.86 -2.20
N LEU A 329 -11.40 -9.91 -0.86
CA LEU A 329 -10.20 -10.32 -0.13
C LEU A 329 -9.78 -11.74 -0.49
N LYS A 330 -10.73 -12.66 -0.67
CA LYS A 330 -10.45 -14.03 -1.15
C LYS A 330 -9.79 -14.01 -2.52
N ASN A 331 -10.35 -13.24 -3.46
CA ASN A 331 -9.82 -13.14 -4.83
C ASN A 331 -8.42 -12.51 -4.86
N ILE A 332 -8.19 -11.46 -4.05
CA ILE A 332 -6.86 -10.87 -3.86
C ILE A 332 -5.90 -11.90 -3.27
N GLY A 333 -6.33 -12.64 -2.24
CA GLY A 333 -5.52 -13.70 -1.62
C GLY A 333 -5.14 -14.83 -2.58
N PHE A 334 -6.05 -15.23 -3.48
CA PHE A 334 -5.75 -16.21 -4.53
C PHE A 334 -4.68 -15.71 -5.49
N GLU A 335 -4.81 -14.47 -5.96
CA GLU A 335 -3.83 -13.88 -6.87
C GLU A 335 -2.48 -13.66 -6.16
N ALA A 336 -2.50 -13.22 -4.91
CA ALA A 336 -1.30 -13.04 -4.11
C ALA A 336 -0.57 -14.36 -3.86
N ALA A 337 -1.29 -15.44 -3.54
CA ALA A 337 -0.74 -16.78 -3.41
C ALA A 337 -0.14 -17.29 -4.74
N ALA A 338 -0.81 -17.00 -5.86
CA ALA A 338 -0.36 -17.41 -7.19
C ALA A 338 0.94 -16.74 -7.64
N ASN A 339 1.13 -15.49 -7.24
CA ASN A 339 2.27 -14.66 -7.64
C ASN A 339 3.32 -14.49 -6.53
N TYR A 340 3.16 -15.15 -5.38
CA TYR A 340 4.05 -15.04 -4.21
C TYR A 340 4.17 -13.60 -3.67
N HIS A 341 3.06 -12.85 -3.70
CA HIS A 341 2.96 -11.50 -3.15
C HIS A 341 2.72 -11.54 -1.63
N ASP A 342 3.78 -11.83 -0.88
CA ASP A 342 3.74 -12.01 0.57
C ASP A 342 3.11 -10.81 1.31
N ALA A 343 3.39 -9.58 0.87
CA ALA A 343 2.86 -8.39 1.54
C ALA A 343 1.34 -8.29 1.37
N ALA A 344 0.83 -8.54 0.15
CA ALA A 344 -0.60 -8.54 -0.11
C ALA A 344 -1.31 -9.68 0.64
N LEU A 345 -0.70 -10.86 0.72
CA LEU A 345 -1.27 -11.98 1.44
C LEU A 345 -1.36 -11.72 2.96
N LEU A 346 -0.35 -11.08 3.53
CA LEU A 346 -0.35 -10.72 4.95
C LEU A 346 -1.50 -9.76 5.29
N GLU A 347 -1.76 -8.76 4.44
CA GLU A 347 -2.90 -7.86 4.60
C GLU A 347 -4.24 -8.59 4.44
N VAL A 348 -4.36 -9.49 3.45
CA VAL A 348 -5.58 -10.29 3.26
C VAL A 348 -5.86 -11.16 4.49
N LYS A 349 -4.83 -11.83 5.03
CA LYS A 349 -4.95 -12.63 6.27
C LYS A 349 -5.43 -11.76 7.42
N GLY A 350 -4.75 -10.63 7.68
CA GLY A 350 -5.08 -9.72 8.77
C GLY A 350 -6.52 -9.21 8.67
N ALA A 351 -6.92 -8.74 7.48
CA ALA A 351 -8.26 -8.27 7.22
C ALA A 351 -9.34 -9.35 7.45
N LEU A 352 -9.15 -10.57 6.92
CA LEU A 352 -10.12 -11.65 7.11
C LEU A 352 -10.24 -12.09 8.58
N MET A 353 -9.13 -12.10 9.33
CA MET A 353 -9.15 -12.40 10.77
C MET A 353 -9.90 -11.32 11.57
N GLU A 354 -9.65 -10.04 11.29
CA GLU A 354 -10.36 -8.93 11.95
C GLU A 354 -11.85 -8.94 11.62
N ILE A 355 -12.21 -9.20 10.36
CA ILE A 355 -13.61 -9.33 9.93
C ILE A 355 -14.27 -10.49 10.66
N ALA A 356 -13.64 -11.66 10.73
CA ALA A 356 -14.20 -12.83 11.41
C ALA A 356 -14.45 -12.55 12.90
N LYS A 357 -13.46 -11.96 13.58
CA LYS A 357 -13.56 -11.61 15.00
C LYS A 357 -14.69 -10.61 15.25
N LEU A 358 -14.67 -9.48 14.55
CA LEU A 358 -15.66 -8.42 14.75
C LEU A 358 -17.07 -8.84 14.32
N SER A 359 -17.19 -9.67 13.28
CA SER A 359 -18.47 -10.23 12.87
C SER A 359 -19.04 -11.16 13.94
N SER A 360 -18.18 -11.98 14.58
CA SER A 360 -18.60 -12.83 15.70
C SER A 360 -19.07 -12.00 16.90
N GLU A 361 -18.29 -10.99 17.30
CA GLU A 361 -18.65 -10.06 18.39
C GLU A 361 -19.99 -9.34 18.14
N ASN A 362 -20.39 -9.16 16.87
CA ASN A 362 -21.64 -8.53 16.47
C ASN A 362 -22.76 -9.52 16.08
N GLU A 363 -22.57 -10.82 16.33
CA GLU A 363 -23.53 -11.91 16.06
C GLU A 363 -23.80 -12.13 14.56
N LEU A 364 -22.89 -11.72 13.68
CA LEU A 364 -22.93 -11.95 12.23
C LEU A 364 -22.27 -13.29 11.87
N TYR A 365 -22.76 -14.40 12.44
CA TYR A 365 -22.11 -15.71 12.34
C TYR A 365 -21.90 -16.21 10.90
N ALA A 366 -22.82 -15.88 9.98
CA ALA A 366 -22.66 -16.20 8.56
C ALA A 366 -21.43 -15.52 7.95
N SER A 367 -21.22 -14.23 8.28
CA SER A 367 -20.05 -13.47 7.82
C SER A 367 -18.76 -13.96 8.48
N THR A 368 -18.80 -14.32 9.76
CA THR A 368 -17.68 -14.99 10.45
C THR A 368 -17.26 -16.26 9.71
N LYS A 369 -18.22 -17.14 9.43
CA LYS A 369 -17.99 -18.39 8.71
C LYS A 369 -17.45 -18.15 7.30
N GLN A 370 -17.98 -17.17 6.57
CA GLN A 370 -17.46 -16.82 5.24
C GLN A 370 -16.01 -16.35 5.28
N ALA A 371 -15.60 -15.56 6.27
CA ALA A 371 -14.21 -15.14 6.42
C ALA A 371 -13.27 -16.32 6.73
N VAL A 372 -13.71 -17.26 7.58
CA VAL A 372 -12.97 -18.52 7.84
C VAL A 372 -12.85 -19.37 6.57
N ILE A 373 -13.94 -19.50 5.81
CA ILE A 373 -13.96 -20.21 4.52
C ILE A 373 -13.03 -19.53 3.50
N ALA A 374 -12.98 -18.19 3.47
CA ALA A 374 -12.07 -17.47 2.59
C ALA A 374 -10.59 -17.77 2.94
N LEU A 375 -10.23 -17.74 4.22
CA LEU A 375 -8.90 -18.14 4.68
C LEU A 375 -8.60 -19.60 4.29
N ARG A 376 -9.58 -20.50 4.44
CA ARG A 376 -9.44 -21.92 4.04
C ARG A 376 -9.13 -22.03 2.58
N ASP A 377 -9.93 -21.42 1.74
CA ASP A 377 -9.78 -21.49 0.30
C ASP A 377 -8.42 -20.92 -0.13
N ILE A 378 -7.93 -19.85 0.50
CA ILE A 378 -6.59 -19.29 0.25
C ILE A 378 -5.51 -20.30 0.66
N GLY A 379 -5.66 -20.97 1.81
CA GLY A 379 -4.76 -22.04 2.25
C GLY A 379 -4.72 -23.21 1.27
N LEU A 380 -5.88 -23.65 0.79
CA LEU A 380 -6.00 -24.70 -0.25
C LEU A 380 -5.33 -24.28 -1.56
N LYS A 381 -5.49 -23.01 -1.96
CA LYS A 381 -4.82 -22.49 -3.16
C LYS A 381 -3.31 -22.42 -2.99
N SER A 382 -2.85 -21.98 -1.82
CA SER A 382 -1.43 -21.84 -1.48
C SER A 382 -0.72 -23.19 -1.43
N SER A 383 -1.39 -24.25 -0.96
CA SER A 383 -0.82 -25.61 -0.97
C SER A 383 -0.65 -26.13 -2.40
N GLN A 384 -1.64 -25.91 -3.28
CA GLN A 384 -1.57 -26.35 -4.68
C GLN A 384 -0.49 -25.64 -5.51
N GLN A 385 -0.11 -24.42 -5.12
CA GLN A 385 0.87 -23.60 -5.85
C GLN A 385 2.29 -23.69 -5.28
N GLN A 386 2.52 -24.63 -4.36
CA GLN A 386 3.83 -24.88 -3.81
C GLN A 386 4.79 -25.39 -4.91
N ARG A 387 5.86 -24.64 -5.18
CA ARG A 387 6.96 -25.10 -6.02
C ARG A 387 7.90 -26.00 -5.21
N GLU A 388 8.40 -27.05 -5.86
CA GLU A 388 9.35 -27.96 -5.26
C GLU A 388 10.62 -27.19 -4.82
N GLY A 389 10.94 -27.23 -3.52
CA GLY A 389 12.10 -26.56 -2.93
C GLY A 389 11.86 -25.14 -2.37
N GLU A 390 10.69 -24.54 -2.56
CA GLU A 390 10.36 -23.23 -1.98
C GLU A 390 9.60 -23.38 -0.64
N LYS A 391 9.89 -22.47 0.31
CA LYS A 391 9.17 -22.42 1.59
C LYS A 391 7.73 -21.95 1.34
N PRO A 392 6.69 -22.70 1.75
CA PRO A 392 5.30 -22.32 1.50
C PRO A 392 4.84 -21.27 2.51
N LYS A 393 5.49 -20.10 2.49
CA LYS A 393 5.26 -19.00 3.43
C LYS A 393 3.79 -18.56 3.44
N ALA A 394 3.16 -18.54 2.28
CA ALA A 394 1.74 -18.22 2.14
C ALA A 394 0.82 -19.16 2.94
N LEU A 395 1.06 -20.47 2.82
CA LEU A 395 0.33 -21.49 3.57
C LEU A 395 0.59 -21.37 5.07
N TRP A 396 1.83 -21.05 5.47
CA TRP A 396 2.19 -20.86 6.87
C TRP A 396 1.45 -19.70 7.52
N GLU A 397 1.37 -18.57 6.83
CA GLU A 397 0.65 -17.40 7.30
C GLU A 397 -0.84 -17.72 7.52
N VAL A 398 -1.47 -18.45 6.61
CA VAL A 398 -2.87 -18.89 6.76
C VAL A 398 -3.04 -19.83 7.96
N ILE A 399 -2.19 -20.85 8.10
CA ILE A 399 -2.28 -21.81 9.22
C ILE A 399 -2.07 -21.10 10.56
N SER A 400 -1.09 -20.19 10.66
CA SER A 400 -0.85 -19.42 11.88
C SER A 400 -2.04 -18.52 12.21
N GLY A 401 -2.57 -17.82 11.21
CA GLY A 401 -3.74 -16.96 11.40
C GLY A 401 -4.98 -17.74 11.86
N MET A 402 -5.23 -18.92 11.28
CA MET A 402 -6.32 -19.79 11.73
C MET A 402 -6.14 -20.28 13.16
N ARG A 403 -4.90 -20.61 13.56
CA ARG A 403 -4.60 -21.00 14.94
C ARG A 403 -4.94 -19.89 15.93
N GLU A 404 -4.61 -18.64 15.61
CA GLU A 404 -4.95 -17.48 16.45
C GLU A 404 -6.45 -17.15 16.42
N LEU A 405 -7.08 -17.34 15.26
CA LEU A 405 -8.49 -17.03 15.06
C LEU A 405 -9.40 -17.96 15.84
N GLY A 406 -9.13 -19.27 15.88
CA GLY A 406 -9.97 -20.22 16.63
C GLY A 406 -10.05 -19.90 18.12
N GLN A 407 -8.95 -19.46 18.72
CA GLN A 407 -8.93 -18.97 20.11
C GLN A 407 -9.71 -17.68 20.29
N SER A 408 -9.66 -16.78 19.30
CA SER A 408 -10.36 -15.50 19.36
C SER A 408 -11.87 -15.66 19.20
N LEU A 409 -12.32 -16.66 18.44
CA LEU A 409 -13.75 -16.92 18.20
C LEU A 409 -14.41 -17.73 19.33
N GLY A 410 -13.66 -18.61 20.00
CA GLY A 410 -14.23 -19.48 21.04
C GLY A 410 -15.40 -20.31 20.49
N SER A 411 -16.47 -20.47 21.29
CA SER A 411 -17.65 -21.27 20.92
C SER A 411 -18.34 -20.81 19.63
N SER A 412 -18.16 -19.56 19.22
CA SER A 412 -18.86 -18.99 18.06
C SER A 412 -18.32 -19.43 16.69
N GLY A 413 -17.13 -20.05 16.64
CA GLY A 413 -16.49 -20.35 15.37
C GLY A 413 -15.27 -21.26 15.41
N ILE A 414 -14.90 -21.81 16.57
CA ILE A 414 -13.76 -22.73 16.67
C ILE A 414 -13.95 -23.98 15.79
N GLU A 415 -15.18 -24.48 15.65
CA GLU A 415 -15.48 -25.63 14.79
C GLU A 415 -15.28 -25.31 13.31
N ASP A 416 -15.68 -24.11 12.86
CA ASP A 416 -15.44 -23.67 11.48
C ASP A 416 -13.94 -23.57 11.20
N VAL A 417 -13.15 -23.09 12.18
CA VAL A 417 -11.68 -23.01 12.07
C VAL A 417 -11.05 -24.41 12.02
N ILE A 418 -11.50 -25.33 12.87
CA ILE A 418 -11.02 -26.73 12.86
C ILE A 418 -11.37 -27.41 11.53
N GLY A 419 -12.60 -27.25 11.05
CA GLY A 419 -13.03 -27.77 9.75
C GLY A 419 -12.21 -27.20 8.60
N ALA A 420 -11.89 -25.90 8.64
CA ALA A 420 -11.03 -25.27 7.67
C ALA A 420 -9.58 -25.81 7.69
N LEU A 421 -8.99 -25.94 8.87
CA LEU A 421 -7.66 -26.53 9.03
C LEU A 421 -7.63 -28.00 8.57
N ARG A 422 -8.68 -28.76 8.86
CA ARG A 422 -8.84 -30.14 8.39
C ARG A 422 -8.80 -30.22 6.87
N ASP A 423 -9.61 -29.41 6.20
CA ASP A 423 -9.69 -29.37 4.73
C ASP A 423 -8.32 -29.03 4.12
N ILE A 424 -7.59 -28.07 4.70
CA ILE A 424 -6.20 -27.74 4.32
C ILE A 424 -5.29 -28.96 4.54
N GLY A 425 -5.35 -29.61 5.69
CA GLY A 425 -4.51 -30.77 6.03
C GLY A 425 -4.67 -31.92 5.04
N ILE A 426 -5.91 -32.25 4.68
CA ILE A 426 -6.21 -33.28 3.68
C ILE A 426 -5.62 -32.90 2.31
N ALA A 427 -5.75 -31.63 1.90
CA ALA A 427 -5.18 -31.17 0.63
C ALA A 427 -3.64 -31.24 0.62
N VAL A 428 -3.00 -30.86 1.74
CA VAL A 428 -1.56 -30.89 1.91
C VAL A 428 -1.00 -32.31 1.90
N VAL A 429 -1.74 -33.28 2.48
CA VAL A 429 -1.42 -34.71 2.40
C VAL A 429 -1.40 -35.17 0.94
N ARG A 430 -2.41 -34.80 0.13
CA ARG A 430 -2.52 -35.24 -1.28
C ARG A 430 -1.39 -34.73 -2.17
N ILE A 431 -0.82 -33.58 -1.85
CA ILE A 431 0.37 -33.05 -2.55
C ILE A 431 1.69 -33.53 -1.93
N HIS A 432 1.65 -34.50 -1.02
CA HIS A 432 2.81 -35.14 -0.39
C HIS A 432 3.74 -34.17 0.37
N SER A 433 3.20 -33.05 0.86
CA SER A 433 3.97 -32.00 1.56
C SER A 433 4.03 -32.28 3.06
N VAL A 434 4.85 -33.24 3.43
CA VAL A 434 4.93 -33.82 4.79
C VAL A 434 5.14 -32.78 5.90
N THR A 435 6.05 -31.82 5.72
CA THR A 435 6.35 -30.80 6.75
C THR A 435 5.16 -29.91 7.05
N GLU A 436 4.29 -29.72 6.06
CA GLU A 436 3.12 -28.88 6.14
C GLU A 436 1.96 -29.61 6.82
N VAL A 437 1.83 -30.92 6.60
CA VAL A 437 0.86 -31.74 7.35
C VAL A 437 1.10 -31.63 8.86
N SER A 438 2.37 -31.73 9.29
CA SER A 438 2.71 -31.63 10.71
C SER A 438 2.33 -30.28 11.32
N ARG A 439 2.40 -29.19 10.55
CA ARG A 439 2.02 -27.85 11.02
C ARG A 439 0.51 -27.69 11.14
N VAL A 440 -0.24 -28.18 10.16
CA VAL A 440 -1.71 -28.19 10.22
C VAL A 440 -2.17 -29.02 11.42
N VAL A 441 -1.63 -30.22 11.60
CA VAL A 441 -1.95 -31.10 12.73
C VAL A 441 -1.64 -30.41 14.06
N ALA A 442 -0.49 -29.74 14.19
CA ALA A 442 -0.15 -28.99 15.41
C ALA A 442 -1.09 -27.80 15.66
N ALA A 443 -1.58 -27.14 14.61
CA ALA A 443 -2.57 -26.07 14.75
C ALA A 443 -3.94 -26.61 15.22
N ILE A 444 -4.39 -27.76 14.68
CA ILE A 444 -5.64 -28.41 15.08
C ILE A 444 -5.54 -28.93 16.52
N GLU A 445 -4.43 -29.57 16.86
CA GLU A 445 -4.14 -30.03 18.23
C GLU A 445 -4.26 -28.89 19.23
N HIS A 446 -3.63 -27.75 18.93
CA HIS A 446 -3.73 -26.57 19.77
C HIS A 446 -5.16 -26.02 19.91
N GLN A 447 -5.98 -26.11 18.86
CA GLN A 447 -7.41 -25.78 18.99
C GLN A 447 -8.15 -26.79 19.87
N GLY A 448 -7.82 -28.08 19.78
CA GLY A 448 -8.41 -29.12 20.61
C GLY A 448 -8.09 -28.95 22.09
N GLU A 449 -6.83 -28.64 22.42
CA GLU A 449 -6.40 -28.30 23.78
C GLU A 449 -7.16 -27.09 24.30
N TYR A 450 -7.16 -25.98 23.53
CA TYR A 450 -7.87 -24.76 23.90
C TYR A 450 -9.38 -25.00 24.08
N ALA A 451 -10.02 -25.72 23.17
CA ALA A 451 -11.44 -26.04 23.24
C ALA A 451 -11.76 -26.83 24.52
N SER A 452 -10.94 -27.84 24.84
CA SER A 452 -11.10 -28.63 26.05
C SER A 452 -10.90 -27.80 27.33
N GLU A 453 -9.89 -26.92 27.38
CA GLU A 453 -9.62 -26.05 28.53
C GLU A 453 -10.76 -25.08 28.81
N ASN A 454 -11.54 -24.72 27.79
CA ASN A 454 -12.66 -23.77 27.86
C ASN A 454 -14.04 -24.44 27.86
N GLY A 455 -14.12 -25.77 27.97
CA GLY A 455 -15.40 -26.51 28.00
C GLY A 455 -16.19 -26.47 26.69
N LEU A 456 -15.49 -26.37 25.56
CA LEU A 456 -16.06 -26.37 24.21
C LEU A 456 -16.01 -27.79 23.63
N ASP A 457 -16.85 -28.69 24.17
CA ASP A 457 -16.78 -30.13 23.90
C ASP A 457 -16.87 -30.47 22.41
N GLU A 458 -17.78 -29.83 21.65
CA GLU A 458 -17.95 -30.05 20.21
C GLU A 458 -16.68 -29.65 19.43
N GLY A 459 -16.06 -28.52 19.78
CA GLY A 459 -14.78 -28.10 19.21
C GLY A 459 -13.63 -29.05 19.58
N ALA A 460 -13.58 -29.52 20.82
CA ALA A 460 -12.54 -30.40 21.31
C ALA A 460 -12.61 -31.78 20.61
N SER A 461 -13.79 -32.40 20.56
CA SER A 461 -14.02 -33.65 19.82
C SER A 461 -13.85 -33.45 18.31
N GLY A 462 -14.26 -32.30 17.76
CA GLY A 462 -14.05 -31.93 16.37
C GLY A 462 -12.56 -31.88 15.97
N ALA A 463 -11.68 -31.41 16.87
CA ALA A 463 -10.24 -31.42 16.63
C ALA A 463 -9.67 -32.85 16.54
N VAL A 464 -10.14 -33.75 17.39
CA VAL A 464 -9.76 -35.18 17.36
C VAL A 464 -10.20 -35.81 16.04
N ALA A 465 -11.45 -35.59 15.63
CA ALA A 465 -11.99 -36.08 14.36
C ALA A 465 -11.22 -35.52 13.15
N ALA A 466 -10.85 -34.24 13.18
CA ALA A 466 -10.06 -33.62 12.12
C ALA A 466 -8.65 -34.23 11.99
N ILE A 467 -7.96 -34.49 13.12
CA ILE A 467 -6.65 -35.16 13.10
C ILE A 467 -6.78 -36.61 12.62
N LEU A 468 -7.86 -37.31 13.01
CA LEU A 468 -8.17 -38.65 12.54
C LEU A 468 -8.31 -38.66 11.01
N GLU A 469 -9.14 -37.80 10.42
CA GLU A 469 -9.34 -37.72 8.96
C GLU A 469 -8.03 -37.43 8.20
N ILE A 470 -7.18 -36.54 8.72
CA ILE A 470 -5.85 -36.28 8.16
C ILE A 470 -4.95 -37.52 8.26
N CYS A 471 -5.00 -38.23 9.39
CA CYS A 471 -4.23 -39.44 9.62
C CYS A 471 -4.65 -40.56 8.66
N GLU A 472 -5.95 -40.78 8.48
CA GLU A 472 -6.48 -41.76 7.53
C GLU A 472 -6.04 -41.46 6.10
N THR A 473 -6.13 -40.19 5.70
CA THR A 473 -5.65 -39.77 4.39
C THR A 473 -4.14 -40.01 4.26
N SER A 474 -3.37 -39.74 5.31
CA SER A 474 -1.91 -39.97 5.33
C SER A 474 -1.54 -41.46 5.25
N ILE A 475 -2.34 -42.36 5.84
CA ILE A 475 -2.17 -43.82 5.73
C ILE A 475 -2.39 -44.26 4.27
N LYS A 476 -3.47 -43.78 3.65
CA LYS A 476 -3.82 -44.10 2.25
C LYS A 476 -2.75 -43.60 1.28
N GLU A 477 -2.23 -42.40 1.50
CA GLU A 477 -1.13 -41.80 0.72
C GLU A 477 0.27 -42.27 1.15
N GLN A 478 0.38 -43.23 2.09
CA GLN A 478 1.64 -43.83 2.52
C GLN A 478 2.68 -42.84 3.10
N LEU A 479 2.21 -41.77 3.74
CA LEU A 479 3.05 -40.69 4.29
C LEU A 479 3.45 -40.94 5.75
N LYS A 480 4.47 -41.77 5.95
CA LYS A 480 4.97 -42.17 7.29
C LYS A 480 5.13 -41.03 8.30
N VAL A 481 5.72 -39.91 7.90
CA VAL A 481 5.98 -38.79 8.81
C VAL A 481 4.69 -38.04 9.18
N ALA A 482 3.74 -37.91 8.25
CA ALA A 482 2.43 -37.32 8.52
C ALA A 482 1.60 -38.21 9.46
N VAL A 483 1.64 -39.53 9.25
CA VAL A 483 1.06 -40.52 10.16
C VAL A 483 1.67 -40.41 11.56
N THR A 484 3.00 -40.33 11.65
CA THR A 484 3.72 -40.16 12.92
C THR A 484 3.34 -38.85 13.63
N SER A 485 3.19 -37.75 12.89
CA SER A 485 2.78 -36.46 13.45
C SER A 485 1.36 -36.51 14.03
N SER A 486 0.44 -37.15 13.29
CA SER A 486 -0.95 -37.33 13.73
C SER A 486 -1.04 -38.22 14.98
N ALA A 487 -0.28 -39.33 14.99
CA ALA A 487 -0.16 -40.20 16.16
C ALA A 487 0.36 -39.46 17.39
N ALA A 488 1.38 -38.60 17.21
CA ALA A 488 1.94 -37.81 18.29
C ALA A 488 0.94 -36.78 18.84
N ALA A 489 0.16 -36.13 17.98
CA ALA A 489 -0.88 -35.18 18.38
C ALA A 489 -2.03 -35.87 19.13
N LEU A 490 -2.57 -36.97 18.59
CA LEU A 490 -3.59 -37.76 19.29
C LEU A 490 -3.07 -38.27 20.65
N SER A 491 -1.83 -38.72 20.72
CA SER A 491 -1.21 -39.15 21.98
C SER A 491 -1.16 -38.02 23.02
N ARG A 492 -0.85 -36.79 22.62
CA ARG A 492 -0.87 -35.64 23.53
C ARG A 492 -2.29 -35.27 23.95
N LEU A 493 -3.24 -35.20 23.01
CA LEU A 493 -4.66 -34.96 23.32
C LEU A 493 -5.26 -36.05 24.24
N SER A 494 -4.81 -37.30 24.15
CA SER A 494 -5.28 -38.38 25.04
C SER A 494 -5.00 -38.14 26.53
N ARG A 495 -4.02 -37.27 26.84
CA ARG A 495 -3.66 -36.89 28.20
C ARG A 495 -4.58 -35.82 28.78
N VAL A 496 -5.39 -35.18 27.93
CA VAL A 496 -6.43 -34.26 28.36
C VAL A 496 -7.66 -35.10 28.71
N GLU A 497 -8.05 -35.09 30.00
CA GLU A 497 -9.05 -36.00 30.55
C GLU A 497 -10.36 -36.00 29.74
N ALA A 498 -10.86 -34.81 29.39
CA ALA A 498 -12.08 -34.62 28.61
C ALA A 498 -12.00 -35.21 27.18
N LEU A 499 -10.80 -35.30 26.60
CA LEU A 499 -10.58 -35.81 25.25
C LEU A 499 -10.21 -37.30 25.21
N SER A 500 -9.84 -37.89 26.34
CA SER A 500 -9.32 -39.26 26.43
C SER A 500 -10.23 -40.30 25.77
N VAL A 501 -11.56 -40.18 25.98
CA VAL A 501 -12.56 -41.08 25.36
C VAL A 501 -12.61 -40.88 23.85
N SER A 502 -12.77 -39.64 23.39
CA SER A 502 -12.82 -39.31 21.96
C SER A 502 -11.56 -39.78 21.22
N VAL A 503 -10.39 -39.62 21.84
CA VAL A 503 -9.12 -40.09 21.27
C VAL A 503 -9.04 -41.61 21.22
N ASN A 504 -9.48 -42.31 22.26
CA ASN A 504 -9.50 -43.78 22.25
C ASN A 504 -10.41 -44.33 21.16
N ASP A 505 -11.57 -43.71 20.94
CA ASP A 505 -12.49 -44.07 19.86
C ASP A 505 -11.84 -43.85 18.48
N ALA A 506 -11.18 -42.70 18.28
CA ALA A 506 -10.45 -42.42 17.05
C ALA A 506 -9.28 -43.40 16.78
N VAL A 507 -8.51 -43.74 17.82
CA VAL A 507 -7.42 -44.74 17.74
C VAL A 507 -7.97 -46.14 17.44
N PHE A 508 -9.10 -46.50 18.04
CA PHE A 508 -9.78 -47.75 17.75
C PHE A 508 -10.25 -47.81 16.28
N GLU A 509 -10.81 -46.72 15.76
CA GLU A 509 -11.25 -46.64 14.37
C GLU A 509 -10.10 -46.87 13.38
N LEU A 510 -8.92 -46.29 13.62
CA LEU A 510 -7.73 -46.54 12.81
C LEU A 510 -7.31 -48.03 12.78
N GLY A 511 -7.73 -48.81 13.79
CA GLY A 511 -7.53 -50.26 13.83
C GLY A 511 -8.09 -51.01 12.62
N LYS A 512 -9.00 -50.41 11.83
CA LYS A 512 -9.51 -50.99 10.58
C LYS A 512 -8.43 -51.22 9.52
N TYR A 513 -7.31 -50.49 9.58
CA TYR A 513 -6.18 -50.66 8.67
C TYR A 513 -5.24 -51.81 9.09
N LYS A 514 -5.44 -52.41 10.27
CA LYS A 514 -4.64 -53.54 10.74
C LYS A 514 -4.83 -54.76 9.85
N GLY A 515 -3.74 -55.32 9.34
CA GLY A 515 -3.75 -56.53 8.51
C GLY A 515 -4.01 -56.30 7.02
N THR A 516 -4.02 -55.05 6.57
CA THR A 516 -3.91 -54.68 5.16
C THR A 516 -2.43 -54.59 4.78
N ASP A 517 -2.06 -54.85 3.52
CA ASP A 517 -0.64 -54.96 3.11
C ASP A 517 0.13 -53.63 3.33
N SER A 518 -0.08 -52.64 2.47
CA SER A 518 0.65 -51.35 2.54
C SER A 518 0.08 -50.41 3.60
N GLU A 519 -1.24 -50.36 3.77
CA GLU A 519 -1.88 -49.52 4.80
C GLU A 519 -1.60 -50.05 6.23
N GLY A 520 -1.42 -51.37 6.39
CA GLY A 520 -1.08 -51.98 7.67
C GLY A 520 0.34 -51.66 8.13
N GLU A 521 1.28 -51.47 7.19
CA GLU A 521 2.61 -50.96 7.52
C GLU A 521 2.51 -49.52 8.07
N MET A 522 1.72 -48.65 7.44
CA MET A 522 1.49 -47.29 7.93
C MET A 522 0.77 -47.26 9.28
N TYR A 523 -0.21 -48.14 9.48
CA TYR A 523 -0.85 -48.32 10.79
C TYR A 523 0.15 -48.80 11.86
N SER A 524 1.11 -49.67 11.51
CA SER A 524 2.15 -50.09 12.45
C SER A 524 3.03 -48.89 12.89
N PHE A 525 3.38 -47.99 11.96
CA PHE A 525 4.08 -46.75 12.30
C PHE A 525 3.25 -45.82 13.19
N PHE A 526 1.94 -45.72 12.93
CA PHE A 526 1.02 -45.00 13.79
C PHE A 526 1.03 -45.58 15.22
N GLU A 527 0.80 -46.88 15.36
CA GLU A 527 0.69 -47.57 16.65
C GLU A 527 1.97 -47.42 17.47
N ASP A 528 3.13 -47.59 16.82
CA ASP A 528 4.45 -47.39 17.41
C ASP A 528 4.64 -45.96 17.92
N ALA A 529 4.33 -44.97 17.10
CA ALA A 529 4.48 -43.56 17.46
C ALA A 529 3.54 -43.17 18.60
N TYR A 530 2.27 -43.59 18.54
CA TYR A 530 1.26 -43.32 19.56
C TYR A 530 1.66 -43.90 20.93
N LYS A 531 2.12 -45.16 20.97
CA LYS A 531 2.55 -45.84 22.21
C LYS A 531 3.82 -45.26 22.81
N ARG A 532 4.81 -44.93 21.98
CA ARG A 532 6.06 -44.28 22.46
C ARG A 532 5.74 -42.95 23.13
N MET A 533 4.83 -42.18 22.53
CA MET A 533 4.44 -40.87 23.04
C MET A 533 3.51 -40.98 24.26
N SER A 534 2.65 -42.00 24.37
CA SER A 534 1.75 -42.14 25.53
C SER A 534 2.47 -42.64 26.80
N THR A 535 3.57 -43.38 26.65
CA THR A 535 4.33 -43.97 27.78
C THR A 535 5.40 -43.04 28.38
N GLY A 536 5.59 -41.83 27.83
CA GLY A 536 6.46 -40.80 28.44
C GLY A 536 7.95 -41.14 28.50
N ARG A 537 8.42 -42.18 27.79
CA ARG A 537 9.86 -42.46 27.69
C ARG A 537 10.50 -41.43 26.77
N LYS A 538 11.20 -40.47 27.39
CA LYS A 538 12.15 -39.55 26.73
C LYS A 538 13.19 -40.32 25.93
#